data_AF-A0AAU7C6K0-F1
#
_entry.id   AF-A0AAU7C6K0-F1
#
_cell.length_a   1.000
_cell.length_b   1.000
_cell.length_c   1.000
_cell.angle_alpha   90.00
_cell.angle_beta   90.00
_cell.angle_gamma   90.00
#
_symmetry.space_group_name_H-M   'P 1'
#
loop_
_entity.id
_entity.type
_entity.pdbx_description
1 polymer ?
#
loop_
_entity_poly.entity_id
_entity_poly.type
_entity_poly.pdbx_seq_one_letter_code
_entity_poly.pdbx_strand_id
1 'polypeptide(L)'
;MKIFTHVRVDMSQSIVTLIESLRSLFPEQILPKGFMCEAPLDDERTRQVLHLLEQAGLKPWDFTTGLEKKSDSEFSISLIREYDADDLAACDYLEIWPPSKAYHPEADLRTDSGEMLIPQRHLPRGFAIMSSHLYRSYFVTEHAKSVLEAVPFRGVRLKPASYQPSSHRKISTDPSNALGPSTPYWELDSDLTMPPLSPTVRLTDRDCKPVRRADFSNGMQRTDNLFKPVELHYRKSELERLEEFDLARTFEPFGNHRGYQRLFCPLVASKRFYETCVANKLKTGWAPVRVDPE
;
A
#
# COMPACT_ATOMS: atom_id res chain seq x y z
N MET A 1 -0.32 -19.56 -0.47
CA MET A 1 0.60 -18.41 -0.22
C MET A 1 2.03 -18.75 -0.61
N LYS A 2 2.67 -17.89 -1.40
CA LYS A 2 4.11 -17.93 -1.72
C LYS A 2 4.85 -16.79 -1.02
N ILE A 3 6.14 -16.97 -0.77
CA ILE A 3 7.01 -15.93 -0.20
C ILE A 3 8.14 -15.63 -1.20
N PHE A 4 8.32 -14.36 -1.51
CA PHE A 4 9.39 -13.85 -2.35
C PHE A 4 10.38 -13.07 -1.51
N THR A 5 11.65 -13.16 -1.84
CA THR A 5 12.70 -12.29 -1.33
C THR A 5 12.91 -11.17 -2.32
N HIS A 6 12.85 -9.94 -1.82
CA HIS A 6 13.14 -8.74 -2.58
C HIS A 6 14.42 -8.11 -2.01
N VAL A 7 15.46 -8.06 -2.84
CA VAL A 7 16.78 -7.50 -2.49
C VAL A 7 17.04 -6.28 -3.36
N ARG A 8 17.52 -5.19 -2.74
CA ARG A 8 17.94 -3.98 -3.43
C ARG A 8 19.30 -3.48 -2.95
N VAL A 9 20.19 -3.26 -3.90
CA VAL A 9 21.52 -2.69 -3.71
C VAL A 9 21.61 -1.42 -4.54
N ASP A 10 21.89 -0.29 -3.89
CA ASP A 10 22.06 0.98 -4.60
C ASP A 10 23.49 1.10 -5.09
N MET A 11 23.68 1.63 -6.30
CA MET A 11 24.99 1.75 -6.92
C MET A 11 25.90 2.72 -6.13
N SER A 12 27.13 2.30 -5.85
CA SER A 12 28.22 3.16 -5.38
C SER A 12 29.50 2.86 -6.17
N GLN A 13 30.50 3.75 -6.10
CA GLN A 13 31.78 3.52 -6.79
C GLN A 13 32.53 2.30 -6.26
N SER A 14 32.34 1.92 -5.00
CA SER A 14 33.08 0.82 -4.36
C SER A 14 32.53 -0.57 -4.70
N ILE A 15 31.33 -0.69 -5.28
CA ILE A 15 30.65 -1.98 -5.48
C ILE A 15 30.28 -2.27 -6.95
N VAL A 16 30.85 -1.55 -7.91
CA VAL A 16 30.52 -1.71 -9.35
C VAL A 16 30.67 -3.15 -9.82
N THR A 17 31.81 -3.78 -9.54
CA THR A 17 32.09 -5.17 -9.93
C THR A 17 31.15 -6.17 -9.25
N LEU A 18 30.75 -5.89 -8.00
CA LEU A 18 29.74 -6.70 -7.31
C LEU A 18 28.39 -6.59 -8.02
N ILE A 19 27.96 -5.40 -8.40
CA ILE A 19 26.69 -5.19 -9.12
C ILE A 19 26.67 -5.95 -10.45
N GLU A 20 27.77 -5.97 -11.20
CA GLU A 20 27.88 -6.77 -12.43
C GLU A 20 27.75 -8.27 -12.16
N SER A 21 28.36 -8.75 -11.06
CA SER A 21 28.25 -10.14 -10.63
C SER A 21 26.83 -10.50 -10.21
N LEU A 22 26.12 -9.62 -9.50
CA LEU A 22 24.72 -9.82 -9.13
C LEU A 22 23.80 -9.83 -10.37
N ARG A 23 24.06 -8.94 -11.34
CA ARG A 23 23.31 -8.87 -12.61
C ARG A 23 23.46 -10.12 -13.48
N SER A 24 24.57 -10.85 -13.38
CA SER A 24 24.73 -12.10 -14.12
C SER A 24 23.84 -13.22 -13.57
N LEU A 25 23.51 -13.19 -12.26
CA LEU A 25 22.58 -14.13 -11.63
C LEU A 25 21.11 -13.81 -11.97
N PHE A 26 20.78 -12.53 -12.10
CA PHE A 26 19.44 -12.05 -12.47
C PHE A 26 19.51 -11.05 -13.63
N PRO A 27 19.71 -11.52 -14.87
CA PRO A 27 19.75 -10.65 -16.05
C PRO A 27 18.42 -9.89 -16.28
N GLU A 28 17.31 -10.42 -15.77
CA GLU A 28 15.97 -9.83 -15.79
C GLU A 28 15.76 -8.66 -14.80
N GLN A 29 16.79 -8.25 -14.06
CA GLN A 29 16.68 -7.19 -13.05
C GLN A 29 16.26 -5.84 -13.63
N ILE A 30 15.62 -5.01 -12.80
CA ILE A 30 14.80 -3.88 -13.27
C ILE A 30 15.50 -2.52 -13.07
N LEU A 31 16.66 -2.45 -12.39
CA LEU A 31 17.32 -1.19 -12.06
C LEU A 31 18.50 -0.84 -12.98
N PRO A 32 18.47 0.31 -13.69
CA PRO A 32 19.60 0.79 -14.47
C PRO A 32 20.82 1.15 -13.59
N LYS A 33 20.56 1.69 -12.39
CA LYS A 33 21.58 2.13 -11.42
C LYS A 33 21.47 1.30 -10.14
N GLY A 34 22.26 0.23 -10.08
CA GLY A 34 22.28 -0.71 -8.94
C GLY A 34 21.76 -2.07 -9.33
N PHE A 35 21.26 -2.81 -8.35
CA PHE A 35 20.73 -4.15 -8.52
C PHE A 35 19.43 -4.28 -7.72
N MET A 36 18.42 -4.88 -8.33
CA MET A 36 17.19 -5.25 -7.65
C MET A 36 16.64 -6.56 -8.22
N CYS A 37 16.43 -7.53 -7.36
CA CYS A 37 15.74 -8.77 -7.73
C CYS A 37 14.56 -9.03 -6.79
N GLU A 38 13.56 -9.70 -7.35
CA GLU A 38 12.45 -10.31 -6.62
C GLU A 38 12.35 -11.74 -7.12
N ALA A 39 12.48 -12.70 -6.21
CA ALA A 39 12.49 -14.12 -6.55
C ALA A 39 11.90 -14.95 -5.40
N PRO A 40 11.39 -16.17 -5.65
CA PRO A 40 10.94 -17.05 -4.59
C PRO A 40 11.98 -17.22 -3.47
N LEU A 41 11.52 -17.35 -2.22
CA LEU A 41 12.38 -17.49 -1.05
C LEU A 41 13.33 -18.69 -1.14
N ASP A 42 12.92 -19.75 -1.83
CA ASP A 42 13.67 -20.98 -2.05
C ASP A 42 14.51 -20.99 -3.34
N ASP A 43 14.51 -19.91 -4.12
CA ASP A 43 15.34 -19.77 -5.32
C ASP A 43 16.84 -19.76 -4.94
N GLU A 44 17.60 -20.69 -5.49
CA GLU A 44 19.04 -20.84 -5.23
C GLU A 44 19.83 -19.58 -5.62
N ARG A 45 19.40 -18.85 -6.65
CA ARG A 45 20.03 -17.59 -7.07
C ARG A 45 19.90 -16.52 -5.99
N THR A 46 18.82 -16.50 -5.22
CA THR A 46 18.65 -15.59 -4.08
C THR A 46 19.71 -15.88 -3.01
N ARG A 47 19.98 -17.16 -2.71
CA ARG A 47 21.03 -17.55 -1.76
C ARG A 47 22.41 -17.10 -2.24
N GLN A 48 22.69 -17.27 -3.53
CA GLN A 48 23.93 -16.81 -4.14
C GLN A 48 24.08 -15.29 -4.08
N VAL A 49 23.01 -14.52 -4.33
CA VAL A 49 23.00 -13.06 -4.16
C VAL A 49 23.35 -12.67 -2.72
N LEU A 50 22.69 -13.26 -1.72
CA LEU A 50 22.94 -12.94 -0.31
C LEU A 50 24.38 -13.31 0.10
N HIS A 51 24.89 -14.43 -0.40
CA HIS A 51 26.27 -14.84 -0.17
C HIS A 51 27.30 -13.87 -0.77
N LEU A 52 27.10 -13.43 -2.02
CA LEU A 52 27.98 -12.44 -2.65
C LEU A 52 27.98 -11.10 -1.91
N LEU A 53 26.82 -10.67 -1.40
CA LEU A 53 26.69 -9.46 -0.59
C LEU A 53 27.47 -9.57 0.73
N GLU A 54 27.34 -10.71 1.41
CA GLU A 54 28.09 -11.00 2.64
C GLU A 54 29.60 -11.06 2.39
N GLN A 55 30.05 -11.73 1.33
CA GLN A 55 31.46 -11.80 0.94
C GLN A 55 32.07 -10.42 0.65
N ALA A 56 31.27 -9.52 0.08
CA ALA A 56 31.66 -8.13 -0.15
C ALA A 56 31.61 -7.25 1.13
N GLY A 57 31.20 -7.81 2.26
CA GLY A 57 31.12 -7.13 3.56
C GLY A 57 29.87 -6.25 3.73
N LEU A 58 28.89 -6.33 2.83
CA LEU A 58 27.63 -5.59 2.95
C LEU A 58 26.72 -6.27 3.98
N LYS A 59 25.98 -5.45 4.73
CA LYS A 59 25.03 -5.92 5.76
C LYS A 59 23.59 -5.59 5.39
N PRO A 60 22.59 -6.38 5.83
CA PRO A 60 21.20 -5.98 5.71
C PRO A 60 20.97 -4.66 6.45
N TRP A 61 20.33 -3.71 5.77
CA TRP A 61 19.90 -2.45 6.36
C TRP A 61 18.76 -2.71 7.36
N ASP A 62 18.97 -2.31 8.61
CA ASP A 62 17.95 -2.35 9.64
C ASP A 62 17.09 -1.08 9.59
N PHE A 63 16.00 -1.17 8.82
CA PHE A 63 15.02 -0.10 8.69
C PHE A 63 14.31 0.24 10.00
N THR A 64 14.43 -0.58 11.06
CA THR A 64 13.81 -0.32 12.37
C THR A 64 14.64 0.60 13.26
N THR A 65 15.85 0.99 12.83
CA THR A 65 16.69 1.95 13.57
C THR A 65 16.34 3.41 13.27
N GLY A 66 15.55 3.67 12.22
CA GLY A 66 15.28 5.00 11.70
C GLY A 66 16.48 5.68 11.04
N LEU A 67 17.63 5.01 10.96
CA LEU A 67 18.83 5.53 10.32
C LEU A 67 18.75 5.36 8.79
N GLU A 68 19.28 6.36 8.09
CA GLU A 68 19.42 6.28 6.63
C GLU A 68 20.34 5.13 6.25
N LYS A 69 19.97 4.40 5.19
CA LYS A 69 20.76 3.31 4.66
C LYS A 69 22.10 3.82 4.13
N LYS A 70 23.18 3.19 4.56
CA LYS A 70 24.54 3.45 4.05
C LYS A 70 24.77 2.67 2.76
N SER A 71 24.61 3.35 1.62
CA SER A 71 24.62 2.71 0.29
C SER A 71 25.93 1.98 -0.07
N ASP A 72 27.02 2.25 0.65
CA ASP A 72 28.34 1.63 0.43
C ASP A 72 28.59 0.37 1.27
N SER A 73 27.76 0.13 2.29
CA SER A 73 27.98 -0.91 3.31
C SER A 73 26.72 -1.68 3.67
N GLU A 74 25.56 -1.28 3.13
CA GLU A 74 24.27 -1.87 3.44
C GLU A 74 23.41 -2.13 2.19
N PHE A 75 22.59 -3.18 2.25
CA PHE A 75 21.58 -3.50 1.23
C PHE A 75 20.19 -3.60 1.86
N SER A 76 19.14 -3.35 1.08
CA SER A 76 17.77 -3.54 1.54
C SER A 76 17.30 -4.96 1.24
N ILE A 77 16.65 -5.60 2.21
CA ILE A 77 15.98 -6.89 2.04
C ILE A 77 14.57 -6.84 2.63
N SER A 78 13.62 -7.42 1.93
CA SER A 78 12.24 -7.60 2.39
C SER A 78 11.68 -8.93 1.89
N LEU A 79 10.74 -9.50 2.63
CA LEU A 79 9.98 -10.67 2.24
C LEU A 79 8.59 -10.24 1.78
N ILE A 80 8.18 -10.62 0.58
CA ILE A 80 6.88 -10.27 0.00
C ILE A 80 6.01 -11.52 0.02
N ARG A 81 4.82 -11.40 0.61
CA ARG A 81 3.81 -12.47 0.55
C ARG A 81 2.98 -12.29 -0.70
N GLU A 82 2.94 -13.31 -1.54
CA GLU A 82 2.04 -13.39 -2.68
C GLU A 82 0.91 -14.37 -2.33
N TYR A 83 -0.32 -13.88 -2.39
CA TYR A 83 -1.52 -14.66 -2.10
C TYR A 83 -2.20 -15.01 -3.42
N ASP A 84 -2.54 -16.28 -3.58
CA ASP A 84 -3.36 -16.72 -4.69
C ASP A 84 -4.85 -16.46 -4.43
N ALA A 85 -5.71 -16.82 -5.39
CA ALA A 85 -7.14 -16.58 -5.28
C ALA A 85 -7.78 -17.38 -4.13
N ASP A 86 -7.28 -18.58 -3.84
CA ASP A 86 -7.82 -19.45 -2.80
C ASP A 86 -7.45 -18.91 -1.40
N ASP A 87 -6.21 -18.46 -1.23
CA ASP A 87 -5.76 -17.75 -0.02
C ASP A 87 -6.68 -16.55 0.30
N LEU A 88 -6.97 -15.73 -0.71
CA LEU A 88 -7.78 -14.51 -0.55
C LEU A 88 -9.27 -14.83 -0.32
N ALA A 89 -9.83 -15.82 -1.03
CA ALA A 89 -11.22 -16.23 -0.87
C ALA A 89 -11.50 -16.89 0.50
N ALA A 90 -10.48 -17.43 1.15
CA ALA A 90 -10.58 -17.99 2.50
C ALA A 90 -10.63 -16.91 3.60
N CYS A 91 -10.29 -15.65 3.31
CA CYS A 91 -10.27 -14.57 4.29
C CYS A 91 -11.66 -13.97 4.53
N ASP A 92 -11.98 -13.66 5.80
CA ASP A 92 -13.22 -12.93 6.15
C ASP A 92 -13.10 -11.42 5.85
N TYR A 93 -11.88 -10.88 5.96
CA TYR A 93 -11.57 -9.47 5.76
C TYR A 93 -10.26 -9.29 5.00
N LEU A 94 -10.21 -8.24 4.18
CA LEU A 94 -9.08 -7.94 3.29
C LEU A 94 -8.79 -6.43 3.30
N GLU A 95 -7.53 -6.03 3.39
CA GLU A 95 -7.10 -4.64 3.15
C GLU A 95 -7.07 -4.38 1.64
N ILE A 96 -7.67 -3.27 1.19
CA ILE A 96 -7.51 -2.81 -0.19
C ILE A 96 -6.08 -2.28 -0.36
N TRP A 97 -5.28 -3.02 -1.11
CA TRP A 97 -3.85 -2.76 -1.32
C TRP A 97 -3.49 -2.74 -2.81
N PRO A 98 -3.83 -1.67 -3.55
CA PRO A 98 -3.62 -1.63 -4.99
C PRO A 98 -2.13 -1.77 -5.33
N PRO A 99 -1.74 -2.64 -6.28
CA PRO A 99 -0.33 -2.87 -6.62
C PRO A 99 0.29 -1.68 -7.37
N SER A 100 -0.54 -0.75 -7.83
CA SER A 100 -0.13 0.47 -8.51
C SER A 100 -0.80 1.66 -7.86
N LYS A 101 -0.03 2.73 -7.72
CA LYS A 101 -0.49 4.02 -7.21
C LYS A 101 -0.45 5.06 -8.31
N ALA A 102 -1.26 6.11 -8.19
CA ALA A 102 -1.04 7.32 -8.97
C ALA A 102 0.31 7.92 -8.54
N TYR A 103 1.36 7.83 -9.37
CA TYR A 103 2.69 8.35 -9.06
C TYR A 103 2.78 9.88 -9.24
N HIS A 104 1.79 10.61 -8.72
CA HIS A 104 1.74 12.05 -8.85
C HIS A 104 1.33 12.69 -7.51
N PRO A 105 2.14 13.60 -6.93
CA PRO A 105 1.81 14.27 -5.66
C PRO A 105 0.45 14.96 -5.67
N GLU A 106 -0.02 15.40 -6.85
CA GLU A 106 -1.32 16.07 -7.01
C GLU A 106 -2.51 15.15 -6.74
N ALA A 107 -2.34 13.83 -6.86
CA ALA A 107 -3.40 12.85 -6.58
C ALA A 107 -3.79 12.80 -5.08
N ASP A 108 -3.03 13.47 -4.21
CA ASP A 108 -3.31 13.62 -2.78
C ASP A 108 -3.93 14.98 -2.43
N LEU A 109 -4.10 15.88 -3.42
CA LEU A 109 -4.67 17.20 -3.21
C LEU A 109 -6.19 17.16 -3.29
N ARG A 110 -6.82 18.20 -2.75
CA ARG A 110 -8.25 18.42 -2.82
C ARG A 110 -8.55 19.81 -3.37
N THR A 111 -9.71 19.96 -3.98
CA THR A 111 -10.30 21.27 -4.28
C THR A 111 -10.64 21.99 -2.97
N ASP A 112 -10.98 23.28 -3.09
CA ASP A 112 -11.50 24.06 -1.95
C ASP A 112 -12.86 23.53 -1.45
N SER A 113 -13.61 22.80 -2.29
CA SER A 113 -14.83 22.09 -1.91
C SER A 113 -14.56 20.73 -1.25
N GLY A 114 -13.31 20.30 -1.13
CA GLY A 114 -12.91 19.04 -0.50
C GLY A 114 -12.95 17.81 -1.42
N GLU A 115 -13.21 17.99 -2.72
CA GLU A 115 -13.17 16.90 -3.70
C GLU A 115 -11.73 16.47 -3.95
N MET A 116 -11.50 15.17 -4.10
CA MET A 116 -10.16 14.67 -4.43
C MET A 116 -9.78 15.08 -5.86
N LEU A 117 -8.57 15.61 -6.04
CA LEU A 117 -8.03 15.95 -7.34
C LEU A 117 -7.36 14.74 -7.98
N ILE A 118 -7.75 14.44 -9.22
CA ILE A 118 -7.16 13.35 -9.99
C ILE A 118 -6.46 13.95 -11.22
N PRO A 119 -5.12 13.84 -11.32
CA PRO A 119 -4.40 14.35 -12.47
C PRO A 119 -4.67 13.48 -13.69
N GLN A 120 -4.92 14.13 -14.84
CA GLN A 120 -5.18 13.45 -16.11
C GLN A 120 -4.01 12.59 -16.62
N ARG A 121 -2.78 13.01 -16.32
CA ARG A 121 -1.57 12.32 -16.75
C ARG A 121 -1.09 11.37 -15.64
N HIS A 122 -0.38 10.32 -16.04
CA HIS A 122 0.31 9.40 -15.11
C HIS A 122 -0.60 8.51 -14.26
N LEU A 123 -1.86 8.31 -14.65
CA LEU A 123 -2.68 7.24 -14.09
C LEU A 123 -2.38 5.91 -14.77
N PRO A 124 -1.97 4.87 -14.02
CA PRO A 124 -1.93 3.51 -14.52
C PRO A 124 -3.26 3.09 -15.15
N ARG A 125 -3.20 2.41 -16.31
CA ARG A 125 -4.39 1.89 -17.01
C ARG A 125 -4.75 0.50 -16.50
N GLY A 126 -6.02 0.13 -16.67
CA GLY A 126 -6.51 -1.24 -16.44
C GLY A 126 -6.80 -1.59 -14.99
N PHE A 127 -6.92 -0.60 -14.10
CA PHE A 127 -7.36 -0.79 -12.72
C PHE A 127 -8.80 -0.30 -12.53
N ALA A 128 -9.54 -0.98 -11.67
CA ALA A 128 -10.90 -0.60 -11.30
C ALA A 128 -10.93 0.19 -9.98
N ILE A 129 -10.04 -0.17 -9.04
CA ILE A 129 -9.85 0.51 -7.75
C ILE A 129 -8.36 0.79 -7.57
N MET A 130 -8.02 2.03 -7.26
CA MET A 130 -6.65 2.53 -7.15
C MET A 130 -6.47 3.36 -5.88
N SER A 131 -5.23 3.52 -5.44
CA SER A 131 -4.86 4.45 -4.38
C SER A 131 -4.14 5.68 -4.95
N SER A 132 -4.25 6.80 -4.24
CA SER A 132 -3.44 7.99 -4.45
C SER A 132 -1.95 7.73 -4.16
N HIS A 133 -1.10 8.71 -4.44
CA HIS A 133 0.37 8.57 -4.34
C HIS A 133 0.85 8.16 -2.94
N LEU A 134 0.25 8.73 -1.89
CA LEU A 134 0.58 8.44 -0.50
C LEU A 134 -0.45 7.51 0.16
N TYR A 135 -1.25 6.79 -0.63
CA TYR A 135 -2.32 5.90 -0.13
C TYR A 135 -3.33 6.60 0.78
N ARG A 136 -3.56 7.91 0.57
CA ARG A 136 -4.48 8.74 1.37
C ARG A 136 -5.94 8.58 0.93
N SER A 137 -6.13 8.32 -0.34
CA SER A 137 -7.45 8.22 -0.92
C SER A 137 -7.49 7.05 -1.88
N TYR A 138 -8.68 6.47 -2.00
CA TYR A 138 -8.95 5.43 -2.97
C TYR A 138 -9.89 6.00 -4.01
N PHE A 139 -9.71 5.60 -5.27
CA PHE A 139 -10.61 6.01 -6.32
C PHE A 139 -10.91 4.89 -7.29
N VAL A 140 -12.10 4.98 -7.87
CA VAL A 140 -12.69 3.95 -8.70
C VAL A 140 -13.08 4.53 -10.04
N THR A 141 -13.08 3.70 -11.07
CA THR A 141 -13.61 4.08 -12.39
C THR A 141 -15.14 4.16 -12.38
N GLU A 142 -15.74 4.82 -13.37
CA GLU A 142 -17.21 4.87 -13.52
C GLU A 142 -17.85 3.46 -13.56
N HIS A 143 -17.20 2.50 -14.21
CA HIS A 143 -17.68 1.11 -14.24
C HIS A 143 -17.69 0.49 -12.83
N ALA A 144 -16.61 0.66 -12.08
CA ALA A 144 -16.52 0.15 -10.71
C ALA A 144 -17.55 0.84 -9.80
N LYS A 145 -17.75 2.16 -9.92
CA LYS A 145 -18.83 2.87 -9.24
C LYS A 145 -20.20 2.24 -9.53
N SER A 146 -20.51 2.03 -10.81
CA SER A 146 -21.81 1.46 -11.21
C SER A 146 -22.06 0.08 -10.57
N VAL A 147 -21.03 -0.76 -10.49
CA VAL A 147 -21.10 -2.06 -9.82
C VAL A 147 -21.32 -1.91 -8.31
N LEU A 148 -20.56 -1.01 -7.67
CA LEU A 148 -20.63 -0.80 -6.22
C LEU A 148 -21.95 -0.14 -5.78
N GLU A 149 -22.58 0.69 -6.62
CA GLU A 149 -23.91 1.28 -6.36
C GLU A 149 -25.05 0.28 -6.56
N ALA A 150 -24.87 -0.74 -7.40
CA ALA A 150 -25.89 -1.75 -7.66
C ALA A 150 -26.12 -2.71 -6.47
N VAL A 151 -25.24 -2.68 -5.47
CA VAL A 151 -25.30 -3.55 -4.29
C VAL A 151 -25.44 -2.67 -3.03
N PRO A 152 -26.35 -3.00 -2.10
CA PRO A 152 -26.48 -2.26 -0.85
C PRO A 152 -25.34 -2.65 0.11
N PHE A 153 -24.15 -2.09 -0.12
CA PHE A 153 -23.00 -2.30 0.75
C PHE A 153 -23.03 -1.37 1.97
N ARG A 154 -22.77 -1.94 3.14
CA ARG A 154 -22.68 -1.17 4.38
C ARG A 154 -21.31 -0.51 4.51
N GLY A 155 -21.33 0.81 4.69
CA GLY A 155 -20.11 1.61 4.89
C GLY A 155 -19.45 2.08 3.60
N VAL A 156 -19.88 1.63 2.42
CA VAL A 156 -19.34 2.13 1.15
C VAL A 156 -19.87 3.54 0.87
N ARG A 157 -18.95 4.47 0.60
CA ARG A 157 -19.26 5.81 0.12
C ARG A 157 -18.51 6.11 -1.15
N LEU A 158 -19.22 6.72 -2.10
CA LEU A 158 -18.67 7.18 -3.36
C LEU A 158 -18.88 8.69 -3.44
N LYS A 159 -17.78 9.44 -3.55
CA LYS A 159 -17.79 10.90 -3.63
C LYS A 159 -17.29 11.34 -5.00
N PRO A 160 -17.83 12.42 -5.59
CA PRO A 160 -17.26 12.99 -6.79
C PRO A 160 -15.78 13.34 -6.58
N ALA A 161 -14.96 13.02 -7.58
CA ALA A 161 -13.57 13.47 -7.64
C ALA A 161 -13.40 14.41 -8.82
N SER A 162 -12.59 15.45 -8.70
CA SER A 162 -12.39 16.42 -9.78
C SER A 162 -11.21 16.00 -10.65
N TYR A 163 -11.51 15.75 -11.92
CA TYR A 163 -10.52 15.36 -12.92
C TYR A 163 -9.95 16.60 -13.60
N GLN A 164 -8.65 16.86 -13.42
CA GLN A 164 -8.01 18.07 -13.93
C GLN A 164 -6.84 17.76 -14.86
N PRO A 165 -6.65 18.57 -15.93
CA PRO A 165 -5.46 18.50 -16.75
C PRO A 165 -4.26 18.90 -15.89
N SER A 166 -3.33 17.97 -15.66
CA SER A 166 -2.11 18.26 -14.90
C SER A 166 -1.31 19.31 -15.67
N SER A 167 -1.23 20.52 -15.12
CA SER A 167 -0.35 21.57 -15.63
C SER A 167 0.73 21.80 -14.59
N HIS A 168 1.99 21.69 -14.99
CA HIS A 168 3.16 21.94 -14.14
C HIS A 168 3.23 23.37 -13.56
N ARG A 169 2.24 24.25 -13.80
CA ARG A 169 2.35 25.70 -13.58
C ARG A 169 1.29 26.37 -12.70
N LYS A 170 0.33 25.63 -12.15
CA LYS A 170 -0.54 25.97 -11.01
C LYS A 170 -1.75 25.06 -11.11
N ILE A 171 -1.90 24.17 -10.16
CA ILE A 171 -3.16 23.46 -9.96
C ILE A 171 -4.13 24.50 -9.44
N SER A 172 -5.23 24.66 -10.14
CA SER A 172 -6.31 25.49 -9.65
C SER A 172 -7.17 24.63 -8.74
N THR A 173 -7.23 24.96 -7.45
CA THR A 173 -8.19 24.34 -6.51
C THR A 173 -9.62 24.75 -6.81
N ASP A 174 -9.80 25.73 -7.72
CA ASP A 174 -11.09 26.19 -8.22
C ASP A 174 -11.78 25.09 -9.06
N PRO A 175 -12.94 24.59 -8.60
CA PRO A 175 -13.74 23.59 -9.30
C PRO A 175 -14.14 24.00 -10.73
N SER A 176 -14.20 25.30 -11.04
CA SER A 176 -14.56 25.81 -12.37
C SER A 176 -13.59 25.39 -13.49
N ASN A 177 -12.38 24.97 -13.12
CA ASN A 177 -11.36 24.48 -14.05
C ASN A 177 -11.45 22.96 -14.31
N ALA A 178 -12.42 22.26 -13.70
CA ALA A 178 -12.69 20.88 -14.02
C ALA A 178 -13.14 20.75 -15.49
N LEU A 179 -12.63 19.74 -16.19
CA LEU A 179 -12.98 19.48 -17.59
C LEU A 179 -14.38 18.87 -17.70
N GLY A 180 -15.42 19.70 -17.58
CA GLY A 180 -16.78 19.33 -17.94
C GLY A 180 -17.45 18.24 -17.07
N PRO A 181 -18.67 17.82 -17.44
CA PRO A 181 -19.62 17.16 -16.53
C PRO A 181 -19.39 15.66 -16.26
N SER A 182 -18.35 15.03 -16.79
CA SER A 182 -18.10 13.59 -16.57
C SER A 182 -16.69 13.34 -16.04
N THR A 183 -16.54 13.35 -14.73
CA THR A 183 -15.31 12.87 -14.10
C THR A 183 -15.29 11.34 -14.19
N PRO A 184 -14.31 10.73 -14.86
CA PRO A 184 -14.30 9.26 -15.08
C PRO A 184 -13.99 8.47 -13.80
N TYR A 185 -13.83 9.16 -12.68
CA TYR A 185 -13.37 8.61 -11.42
C TYR A 185 -14.13 9.20 -10.24
N TRP A 186 -14.26 8.37 -9.21
CA TRP A 186 -14.94 8.69 -7.95
C TRP A 186 -14.07 8.28 -6.78
N GLU A 187 -14.08 9.05 -5.70
CA GLU A 187 -13.41 8.68 -4.46
C GLU A 187 -14.23 7.58 -3.76
N LEU A 188 -13.57 6.46 -3.43
CA LEU A 188 -14.09 5.39 -2.60
C LEU A 188 -13.67 5.61 -1.16
N ASP A 189 -14.63 5.61 -0.24
CA ASP A 189 -14.41 5.92 1.16
C ASP A 189 -15.37 5.13 2.08
N SER A 190 -15.13 5.22 3.39
CA SER A 190 -16.05 4.71 4.42
C SER A 190 -16.05 5.59 5.67
N ASP A 191 -17.24 5.78 6.22
CA ASP A 191 -17.44 6.43 7.52
C ASP A 191 -17.34 5.47 8.70
N LEU A 192 -17.39 4.16 8.44
CA LEU A 192 -17.17 3.16 9.47
C LEU A 192 -15.68 3.09 9.80
N THR A 193 -15.38 2.81 11.05
CA THR A 193 -14.01 2.68 11.53
C THR A 193 -13.87 1.32 12.20
N MET A 194 -12.86 0.57 11.78
CA MET A 194 -12.46 -0.68 12.43
C MET A 194 -12.11 -0.42 13.91
N PRO A 195 -12.18 -1.44 14.77
CA PRO A 195 -11.54 -1.34 16.10
C PRO A 195 -10.03 -1.08 15.96
N PRO A 196 -9.33 -0.72 17.06
CA PRO A 196 -7.88 -0.69 17.07
C PRO A 196 -7.27 -2.05 16.70
N LEU A 197 -6.08 -2.05 16.12
CA LEU A 197 -5.35 -3.28 15.82
C LEU A 197 -5.02 -4.09 17.09
N SER A 198 -4.93 -5.41 16.90
CA SER A 198 -4.46 -6.36 17.90
C SER A 198 -3.09 -5.93 18.45
N PRO A 199 -2.82 -6.09 19.76
CA PRO A 199 -1.52 -5.73 20.33
C PRO A 199 -0.36 -6.61 19.82
N THR A 200 -0.66 -7.66 19.06
CA THR A 200 0.33 -8.49 18.35
C THR A 200 1.00 -7.74 17.20
N VAL A 201 0.33 -6.73 16.62
CA VAL A 201 0.88 -5.88 15.57
C VAL A 201 1.90 -4.92 16.18
N ARG A 202 3.15 -5.00 15.73
CA ARG A 202 4.18 -4.06 16.17
C ARG A 202 4.05 -2.74 15.42
N LEU A 203 3.76 -1.68 16.18
CA LEU A 203 3.60 -0.32 15.69
C LEU A 203 4.79 0.54 16.11
N THR A 204 5.34 1.28 15.16
CA THR A 204 6.41 2.25 15.40
C THR A 204 6.06 3.62 14.83
N ASP A 205 6.63 4.69 15.37
CA ASP A 205 6.51 6.02 14.77
C ASP A 205 7.51 6.20 13.63
N ARG A 206 7.56 7.40 13.06
CA ARG A 206 8.50 7.74 11.98
C ARG A 206 9.98 7.77 12.41
N ASP A 207 10.24 7.86 13.72
CA ASP A 207 11.57 7.78 14.32
C ASP A 207 11.88 6.34 14.80
N CYS A 208 11.06 5.37 14.36
CA CYS A 208 11.10 3.95 14.69
C CYS A 208 10.98 3.61 16.18
N LYS A 209 10.38 4.50 16.98
CA LYS A 209 10.08 4.22 18.38
C LYS A 209 8.76 3.47 18.51
N PRO A 210 8.64 2.49 19.43
CA PRO A 210 7.37 1.83 19.69
C PRO A 210 6.29 2.83 20.06
N VAL A 211 5.12 2.71 19.42
CA VAL A 211 3.98 3.59 19.64
C VAL A 211 3.00 2.95 20.61
N ARG A 212 2.58 3.72 21.62
CA ARG A 212 1.45 3.31 22.48
C ARG A 212 0.15 3.50 21.70
N ARG A 213 -0.84 2.63 21.95
CA ARG A 213 -2.15 2.70 21.28
C ARG A 213 -2.72 4.12 21.31
N ALA A 214 -3.21 4.58 20.16
CA ALA A 214 -3.80 5.89 19.92
C ALA A 214 -2.89 7.13 20.02
N ASP A 215 -1.56 6.97 20.18
CA ASP A 215 -0.62 8.09 20.00
C ASP A 215 -0.22 8.23 18.52
N PHE A 216 -0.86 9.16 17.81
CA PHE A 216 -0.59 9.43 16.40
C PHE A 216 0.27 10.68 16.18
N SER A 217 0.83 11.25 17.25
CA SER A 217 1.50 12.56 17.20
C SER A 217 2.71 12.59 16.26
N ASN A 218 3.39 11.46 16.10
CA ASN A 218 4.63 11.33 15.33
C ASN A 218 4.54 10.34 14.15
N GLY A 219 3.32 10.09 13.66
CA GLY A 219 3.06 9.11 12.61
C GLY A 219 3.05 7.67 13.13
N MET A 220 2.65 6.75 12.27
CA MET A 220 2.49 5.34 12.64
C MET A 220 2.81 4.43 11.46
N GLN A 221 3.63 3.41 11.71
CA GLN A 221 4.03 2.40 10.74
C GLN A 221 3.80 1.01 11.34
N ARG A 222 3.43 0.07 10.46
CA ARG A 222 3.35 -1.35 10.78
C ARG A 222 4.70 -2.01 10.51
N THR A 223 5.14 -2.86 11.42
CA THR A 223 6.39 -3.61 11.30
C THR A 223 6.16 -5.10 11.57
N ASP A 224 6.68 -5.95 10.69
CA ASP A 224 6.69 -7.41 10.86
C ASP A 224 8.01 -7.96 10.30
N ASN A 225 9.10 -7.77 11.06
CA ASN A 225 10.43 -8.21 10.68
C ASN A 225 10.76 -7.78 9.24
N LEU A 226 11.02 -8.72 8.32
CA LEU A 226 11.29 -8.42 6.91
C LEU A 226 10.04 -8.36 6.01
N PHE A 227 8.85 -8.73 6.51
CA PHE A 227 7.67 -8.91 5.67
C PHE A 227 7.01 -7.61 5.21
N LYS A 228 6.56 -7.58 3.95
CA LYS A 228 5.80 -6.49 3.31
C LYS A 228 4.72 -7.05 2.33
N PRO A 229 3.52 -6.45 2.26
CA PRO A 229 2.95 -5.55 3.26
C PRO A 229 2.80 -6.27 4.61
N VAL A 230 2.75 -5.49 5.69
CA VAL A 230 2.48 -6.04 7.03
C VAL A 230 0.97 -6.22 7.15
N GLU A 231 0.52 -7.47 7.30
CA GLU A 231 -0.90 -7.79 7.45
C GLU A 231 -1.50 -7.05 8.66
N LEU A 232 -2.76 -6.64 8.53
CA LEU A 232 -3.51 -6.11 9.66
C LEU A 232 -3.97 -7.29 10.52
N HIS A 233 -3.97 -7.12 11.84
CA HIS A 233 -4.53 -8.10 12.75
C HIS A 233 -5.54 -7.43 13.67
N TYR A 234 -6.70 -8.05 13.86
CA TYR A 234 -7.70 -7.62 14.83
C TYR A 234 -8.03 -8.77 15.77
N ARG A 235 -8.39 -8.43 17.01
CA ARG A 235 -8.94 -9.42 17.94
C ARG A 235 -10.34 -9.81 17.52
N LYS A 236 -10.65 -11.09 17.59
CA LYS A 236 -11.98 -11.61 17.28
C LYS A 236 -13.09 -10.89 18.07
N SER A 237 -12.93 -10.75 19.39
CA SER A 237 -13.93 -10.08 20.24
C SER A 237 -14.17 -8.61 19.90
N GLU A 238 -13.20 -7.91 19.32
CA GLU A 238 -13.37 -6.52 18.90
C GLU A 238 -14.11 -6.43 17.56
N LEU A 239 -13.87 -7.37 16.65
CA LEU A 239 -14.62 -7.47 15.40
C LEU A 239 -16.07 -7.90 15.62
N GLU A 240 -16.34 -8.83 16.53
CA GLU A 240 -17.71 -9.29 16.85
C GLU A 240 -18.59 -8.18 17.46
N ARG A 241 -17.98 -7.15 18.06
CA ARG A 241 -18.69 -5.97 18.59
C ARG A 241 -18.97 -4.93 17.52
N LEU A 242 -18.25 -4.98 16.41
CA LEU A 242 -18.48 -4.08 15.30
C LEU A 242 -19.76 -4.52 14.59
N GLU A 243 -20.61 -3.56 14.26
CA GLU A 243 -21.76 -3.88 13.41
C GLU A 243 -21.27 -4.39 12.05
N GLU A 244 -22.02 -5.30 11.42
CA GLU A 244 -21.68 -5.83 10.10
C GLU A 244 -21.33 -4.71 9.11
N PHE A 245 -20.24 -4.84 8.37
CA PHE A 245 -19.79 -3.83 7.41
C PHE A 245 -19.28 -4.51 6.15
N ASP A 246 -19.31 -3.79 5.02
CA ASP A 246 -18.68 -4.21 3.77
C ASP A 246 -17.38 -3.44 3.50
N LEU A 247 -17.30 -2.21 4.00
CA LEU A 247 -16.11 -1.38 3.89
C LEU A 247 -15.96 -0.49 5.13
N ALA A 248 -14.77 -0.45 5.71
CA ALA A 248 -14.43 0.38 6.86
C ALA A 248 -13.01 0.92 6.73
N ARG A 249 -12.73 2.07 7.36
CA ARG A 249 -11.36 2.58 7.51
C ARG A 249 -10.71 1.94 8.73
N THR A 250 -9.40 1.71 8.72
CA THR A 250 -8.67 1.34 9.94
C THR A 250 -8.83 2.42 11.03
N PHE A 251 -8.60 2.05 12.29
CA PHE A 251 -8.50 3.04 13.37
C PHE A 251 -7.19 3.84 13.26
N GLU A 252 -6.11 3.18 12.84
CA GLU A 252 -4.75 3.72 12.77
C GLU A 252 -4.50 4.46 11.44
N PRO A 253 -4.03 5.71 11.48
CA PRO A 253 -3.60 6.44 10.29
C PRO A 253 -2.13 6.12 9.97
N PHE A 254 -1.87 5.28 8.96
CA PHE A 254 -0.50 4.87 8.64
C PHE A 254 0.25 5.90 7.79
N GLY A 255 1.56 5.98 8.00
CA GLY A 255 2.49 6.83 7.25
C GLY A 255 3.24 7.82 8.14
N ASN A 256 4.01 8.69 7.51
CA ASN A 256 4.98 9.58 8.17
C ASN A 256 4.39 10.95 8.56
N HIS A 257 3.07 11.09 8.58
CA HIS A 257 2.41 12.35 8.89
C HIS A 257 2.25 12.51 10.42
N ARG A 258 2.24 13.75 10.90
CA ARG A 258 2.00 14.03 12.32
C ARG A 258 0.52 14.24 12.58
N GLY A 259 0.05 13.69 13.70
CA GLY A 259 -1.33 13.79 14.15
C GLY A 259 -2.27 12.81 13.45
N TYR A 260 -3.50 12.74 13.94
CA TYR A 260 -4.53 11.89 13.36
C TYR A 260 -5.09 12.51 12.08
N GLN A 261 -4.98 11.79 10.96
CA GLN A 261 -5.63 12.16 9.71
C GLN A 261 -6.33 10.94 9.11
N ARG A 262 -7.66 10.97 9.09
CA ARG A 262 -8.50 9.84 8.66
C ARG A 262 -8.19 9.33 7.25
N LEU A 263 -7.75 10.21 6.35
CA LEU A 263 -7.37 9.82 4.99
C LEU A 263 -6.24 8.79 4.98
N PHE A 264 -5.35 8.83 5.96
CA PHE A 264 -4.26 7.86 6.07
C PHE A 264 -4.66 6.52 6.72
N CYS A 265 -5.93 6.35 7.07
CA CYS A 265 -6.45 5.06 7.50
C CYS A 265 -6.80 4.23 6.25
N PRO A 266 -6.13 3.10 5.96
CA PRO A 266 -6.49 2.25 4.82
C PRO A 266 -7.91 1.72 4.89
N LEU A 267 -8.42 1.24 3.77
CA LEU A 267 -9.72 0.59 3.70
C LEU A 267 -9.59 -0.92 3.93
N VAL A 268 -10.43 -1.44 4.81
CA VAL A 268 -10.67 -2.87 5.04
C VAL A 268 -12.04 -3.22 4.47
N ALA A 269 -12.07 -4.25 3.63
CA ALA A 269 -13.25 -4.77 2.98
C ALA A 269 -13.68 -6.11 3.60
N SER A 270 -14.98 -6.37 3.61
CA SER A 270 -15.53 -7.69 3.93
C SER A 270 -15.31 -8.68 2.79
N LYS A 271 -15.43 -9.97 3.09
CA LYS A 271 -15.50 -11.03 2.10
C LYS A 271 -16.56 -10.78 1.02
N ARG A 272 -17.76 -10.32 1.40
CA ARG A 272 -18.86 -10.03 0.46
C ARG A 272 -18.48 -8.93 -0.54
N PHE A 273 -17.82 -7.86 -0.07
CA PHE A 273 -17.32 -6.80 -0.95
C PHE A 273 -16.28 -7.36 -1.92
N TYR A 274 -15.30 -8.11 -1.41
CA TYR A 274 -14.26 -8.76 -2.22
C TYR A 274 -14.84 -9.67 -3.30
N GLU A 275 -15.75 -10.58 -2.93
CA GLU A 275 -16.40 -11.52 -3.85
C GLU A 275 -17.15 -10.78 -4.96
N THR A 276 -17.80 -9.66 -4.63
CA THR A 276 -18.47 -8.82 -5.63
C THR A 276 -17.46 -8.17 -6.59
N CYS A 277 -16.33 -7.67 -6.07
CA CYS A 277 -15.26 -7.15 -6.91
C CYS A 277 -14.71 -8.23 -7.86
N VAL A 278 -14.47 -9.44 -7.36
CA VAL A 278 -13.98 -10.57 -8.18
C VAL A 278 -15.00 -10.95 -9.25
N ALA A 279 -16.27 -11.14 -8.87
CA ALA A 279 -17.34 -11.53 -9.79
C ALA A 279 -17.51 -10.53 -10.95
N ASN A 280 -17.30 -9.23 -10.67
CA ASN A 280 -17.39 -8.16 -11.65
C ASN A 280 -16.03 -7.77 -12.25
N LYS A 281 -14.97 -8.54 -12.01
CA LYS A 281 -13.61 -8.32 -12.54
C LYS A 281 -13.06 -6.92 -12.22
N LEU A 282 -13.41 -6.37 -11.06
CA LEU A 282 -12.90 -5.09 -10.57
C LEU A 282 -11.45 -5.28 -10.09
N LYS A 283 -10.49 -5.05 -11.01
CA LYS A 283 -9.07 -5.24 -10.72
C LYS A 283 -8.56 -4.27 -9.66
N THR A 284 -8.03 -4.83 -8.57
CA THR A 284 -7.25 -4.15 -7.53
C THR A 284 -6.33 -5.16 -6.82
N GLY A 285 -5.55 -4.72 -5.83
CA GLY A 285 -4.75 -5.60 -5.00
C GLY A 285 -5.34 -5.74 -3.60
N TRP A 286 -5.01 -6.85 -2.95
CA TRP A 286 -5.57 -7.27 -1.68
C TRP A 286 -4.48 -7.80 -0.77
N ALA A 287 -4.59 -7.53 0.52
CA ALA A 287 -3.78 -8.16 1.55
C ALA A 287 -4.70 -8.76 2.63
N PRO A 288 -4.46 -9.98 3.12
CA PRO A 288 -5.23 -10.56 4.21
C PRO A 288 -5.22 -9.69 5.47
N VAL A 289 -6.38 -9.68 6.13
CA VAL A 289 -6.52 -9.20 7.50
C VAL A 289 -6.70 -10.41 8.39
N ARG A 290 -5.79 -10.61 9.35
CA ARG A 290 -5.86 -11.71 10.29
C ARG A 290 -6.82 -11.43 11.43
N VAL A 291 -7.55 -12.46 11.82
CA VAL A 291 -8.36 -12.46 13.04
C VAL A 291 -7.62 -13.27 14.08
N ASP A 292 -7.01 -12.57 15.03
CA ASP A 292 -6.32 -13.20 16.14
C ASP A 292 -7.35 -13.77 17.14
N PRO A 293 -7.07 -14.93 17.76
CA PRO A 293 -7.76 -15.32 18.98
C PRO A 293 -7.48 -14.29 20.10
N GLU A 294 -8.22 -14.39 21.19
CA GLU A 294 -8.12 -13.45 22.33
C GLU A 294 -6.72 -13.31 22.94
#